data_AF-A0A969UEW8-F1
#
_entry.id   AF-A0A969UEW8-F1
#
_cell.length_a   1.000
_cell.length_b   1.000
_cell.length_c   1.000
_cell.angle_alpha   90.00
_cell.angle_beta   90.00
_cell.angle_gamma   90.00
#
_symmetry.space_group_name_H-M   'P 1'
#
loop_
_entity.id
_entity.type
_entity.pdbx_description
1 polymer ?
#
loop_
_entity_poly.entity_id
_entity_poly.type
_entity_poly.pdbx_seq_one_letter_code
_entity_poly.pdbx_strand_id
1 'polypeptide(L)'
;GLNPYNRGWFPQVFSIINGLPSGVTIHEIDEELDHGAIITQRQYQIESWDTSGSAYEKIMQIERELVLEWFESIRAHRYQVTQPEPGNLNLKRDFDKLRHIDLDEKGSFAQLINRLRALTHGSFKNAYFFDPEGNKVFVRIQLERDSGL
;
A
#
# COMPACT_ATOMS: atom_id res chain seq x y z
N GLY A 1 -0.31 -2.76 -6.71
CA GLY A 1 0.94 -3.03 -5.97
C GLY A 1 2.07 -3.22 -6.96
N LEU A 2 3.32 -3.31 -6.49
CA LEU A 2 4.46 -3.68 -7.33
C LEU A 2 4.76 -5.16 -7.12
N ASN A 3 4.18 -6.03 -7.94
CA ASN A 3 4.38 -7.48 -7.77
C ASN A 3 5.88 -7.83 -7.90
N PRO A 4 6.40 -8.75 -7.08
CA PRO A 4 5.67 -9.64 -6.15
C PRO A 4 5.57 -9.11 -4.70
N TYR A 5 5.87 -7.83 -4.46
CA TYR A 5 5.90 -7.25 -3.11
C TYR A 5 4.51 -6.85 -2.62
N ASN A 6 4.18 -7.25 -1.39
CA ASN A 6 2.92 -6.91 -0.73
C ASN A 6 1.67 -7.15 -1.61
N ARG A 7 1.61 -8.32 -2.28
CA ARG A 7 0.45 -8.78 -3.06
C ARG A 7 -0.83 -8.75 -2.21
N GLY A 8 -1.97 -8.66 -2.88
CA GLY A 8 -3.29 -8.72 -2.25
C GLY A 8 -3.71 -7.38 -1.65
N TRP A 9 -4.11 -7.41 -0.38
CA TRP A 9 -4.89 -6.34 0.22
C TRP A 9 -4.03 -5.11 0.52
N PHE A 10 -4.45 -3.93 0.04
CA PHE A 10 -3.86 -2.61 0.32
C PHE A 10 -2.31 -2.55 0.33
N PRO A 11 -1.63 -2.82 -0.80
CA PRO A 11 -0.16 -2.93 -0.84
C PRO A 11 0.58 -1.72 -0.24
N GLN A 12 0.08 -0.51 -0.47
CA GLN A 12 0.68 0.72 0.06
C GLN A 12 0.71 0.80 1.59
N VAL A 13 -0.27 0.21 2.28
CA VAL A 13 -0.32 0.15 3.75
C VAL A 13 0.86 -0.66 4.25
N PHE A 14 1.07 -1.83 3.66
CA PHE A 14 2.15 -2.73 4.05
C PHE A 14 3.53 -2.19 3.66
N SER A 15 3.66 -1.59 2.47
CA SER A 15 4.92 -0.98 2.03
C SER A 15 5.33 0.21 2.90
N ILE A 16 4.39 1.00 3.44
CA ILE A 16 4.69 2.03 4.44
C ILE A 16 5.34 1.42 5.70
N ILE A 17 4.88 0.25 6.12
CA ILE A 17 5.30 -0.40 7.37
C ILE A 17 6.63 -1.12 7.19
N ASN A 18 6.77 -1.91 6.13
CA ASN A 18 7.93 -2.80 5.93
C ASN A 18 9.00 -2.25 4.97
N GLY A 19 8.74 -1.14 4.29
CA GLY A 19 9.68 -0.50 3.37
C GLY A 19 9.90 -1.26 2.06
N LEU A 20 9.10 -2.30 1.77
CA LEU A 20 9.17 -3.00 0.49
C LEU A 20 8.71 -2.09 -0.66
N PRO A 21 9.17 -2.35 -1.90
CA PRO A 21 8.82 -1.54 -3.06
C PRO A 21 7.31 -1.34 -3.25
N SER A 22 6.95 -0.19 -3.83
CA SER A 22 5.57 0.21 -4.10
C SER A 22 5.41 0.62 -5.56
N GLY A 23 4.24 0.35 -6.12
CA GLY A 23 4.03 0.54 -7.55
C GLY A 23 2.66 0.08 -8.04
N VAL A 24 2.54 0.12 -9.35
CA VAL A 24 1.41 -0.44 -10.10
C VAL A 24 1.95 -1.47 -11.08
N THR A 25 1.31 -2.63 -11.12
CA THR A 25 1.66 -3.73 -12.01
C THR A 25 0.45 -4.07 -12.86
N ILE A 26 0.67 -4.24 -14.17
CA ILE A 26 -0.26 -4.91 -15.08
C ILE A 26 0.30 -6.30 -15.33
N HIS A 27 -0.51 -7.33 -15.09
CA HIS A 27 -0.10 -8.72 -15.23
C HIS A 27 -1.25 -9.58 -15.76
N GLU A 28 -0.92 -10.77 -16.24
CA GLU A 28 -1.89 -11.80 -16.57
C GLU A 28 -2.45 -12.45 -15.30
N ILE A 29 -3.69 -12.91 -15.34
CA ILE A 29 -4.34 -13.58 -14.21
C ILE A 29 -4.07 -15.08 -14.29
N ASP A 30 -3.68 -15.68 -13.18
CA ASP A 30 -3.55 -17.12 -12.98
C ASP A 30 -4.39 -17.58 -11.77
N GLU A 31 -4.15 -18.78 -11.26
CA GLU A 31 -4.86 -19.35 -10.11
C GLU A 31 -4.56 -18.65 -8.77
N GLU A 32 -3.51 -17.83 -8.69
CA GLU A 32 -3.09 -17.15 -7.48
C GLU A 32 -3.43 -15.64 -7.48
N LEU A 33 -3.59 -15.06 -6.29
CA LEU A 33 -3.88 -13.63 -6.15
C LEU A 33 -2.65 -12.78 -6.50
N ASP A 34 -2.79 -11.87 -7.46
CA ASP A 34 -1.75 -10.93 -7.89
C ASP A 34 -0.39 -11.61 -8.20
N HIS A 35 -0.41 -12.73 -8.94
CA HIS A 35 0.77 -13.56 -9.16
C HIS A 35 1.20 -13.75 -10.62
N GLY A 36 0.26 -13.79 -11.57
CA GLY A 36 0.61 -14.17 -12.94
C GLY A 36 1.62 -13.25 -13.65
N ALA A 37 1.97 -13.64 -14.87
CA ALA A 37 3.08 -13.07 -15.62
C ALA A 37 2.95 -11.54 -15.81
N ILE A 38 4.00 -10.79 -15.46
CA ILE A 38 4.02 -9.33 -15.47
C ILE A 38 4.20 -8.82 -16.89
N ILE A 39 3.24 -8.00 -17.36
CA ILE A 39 3.29 -7.30 -18.65
C ILE A 39 4.13 -6.03 -18.51
N THR A 40 3.83 -5.21 -17.50
CA THR A 40 4.52 -3.96 -17.22
C THR A 40 4.30 -3.54 -15.77
N GLN A 41 5.20 -2.71 -15.25
CA GLN A 41 5.09 -2.16 -13.92
C GLN A 41 5.76 -0.80 -13.81
N ARG A 42 5.24 0.05 -12.90
CA ARG A 42 5.82 1.34 -12.57
C ARG A 42 5.95 1.47 -11.06
N GLN A 43 7.20 1.60 -10.60
CA GLN A 43 7.52 1.88 -9.21
C GLN A 43 7.30 3.36 -8.89
N TYR A 44 6.90 3.66 -7.65
CA TYR A 44 6.90 5.01 -7.11
C TYR A 44 7.48 5.05 -5.69
N GLN A 45 7.95 6.23 -5.29
CA GLN A 45 8.48 6.47 -3.96
C GLN A 45 7.36 6.88 -3.00
N ILE A 46 7.32 6.23 -1.84
CA ILE A 46 6.54 6.67 -0.68
C ILE A 46 7.44 7.60 0.13
N GLU A 47 6.99 8.84 0.29
CA GLU A 47 7.70 9.86 1.03
C GLU A 47 7.49 9.70 2.54
N SER A 48 8.34 10.33 3.35
CA SER A 48 8.24 10.25 4.81
C SER A 48 6.96 10.89 5.37
N TRP A 49 6.38 11.83 4.64
CA TRP A 49 5.11 12.49 4.97
C TRP A 49 3.88 11.85 4.29
N ASP A 50 4.06 10.78 3.49
CA ASP A 50 2.92 10.12 2.87
C ASP A 50 2.11 9.30 3.88
N THR A 51 0.79 9.38 3.74
CA THR A 51 -0.17 8.47 4.37
C THR A 51 -0.62 7.42 3.37
N SER A 52 -1.37 6.39 3.79
CA SER A 52 -2.01 5.51 2.81
C SER A 52 -2.93 6.27 1.86
N GLY A 53 -3.54 7.37 2.28
CA GLY A 53 -4.39 8.21 1.41
C GLY A 53 -3.58 8.84 0.26
N SER A 54 -2.54 9.60 0.59
CA SER A 54 -1.72 10.29 -0.42
C SER A 54 -0.94 9.31 -1.30
N ALA A 55 -0.48 8.18 -0.76
CA ALA A 55 0.13 7.12 -1.55
C ALA A 55 -0.88 6.48 -2.53
N TYR A 56 -2.15 6.34 -2.13
CA TYR A 56 -3.19 5.80 -3.00
C TYR A 56 -3.56 6.77 -4.14
N GLU A 57 -3.52 8.07 -3.91
CA GLU A 57 -3.71 9.07 -4.98
C GLU A 57 -2.62 8.94 -6.06
N LYS A 58 -1.35 8.75 -5.66
CA LYS A 58 -0.24 8.47 -6.59
C LYS A 58 -0.49 7.18 -7.38
N ILE A 59 -0.96 6.12 -6.72
CA ILE A 59 -1.31 4.86 -7.37
C ILE A 59 -2.37 5.09 -8.45
N MET A 60 -3.45 5.79 -8.14
CA MET A 60 -4.54 6.04 -9.10
C MET A 60 -4.08 6.83 -10.33
N GLN A 61 -3.19 7.80 -10.14
CA GLN A 61 -2.59 8.53 -11.26
C GLN A 61 -1.74 7.60 -12.13
N ILE A 62 -0.81 6.85 -11.52
CA ILE A 62 0.09 5.95 -12.23
C ILE A 62 -0.68 4.85 -12.96
N GLU A 63 -1.70 4.28 -12.33
CA GLU A 63 -2.54 3.23 -12.92
C GLU A 63 -3.26 3.73 -14.17
N ARG A 64 -3.85 4.92 -14.11
CA ARG A 64 -4.47 5.55 -15.28
C ARG A 64 -3.47 5.75 -16.40
N GLU A 65 -2.30 6.30 -16.11
CA GLU A 65 -1.24 6.51 -17.11
C GLU A 65 -0.78 5.21 -17.74
N LEU A 66 -0.49 4.20 -16.92
CA LEU A 66 0.05 2.91 -17.35
C LEU A 66 -0.97 2.13 -18.19
N VAL A 67 -2.25 2.14 -17.81
CA VAL A 67 -3.32 1.53 -18.60
C VAL A 67 -3.46 2.22 -19.96
N LEU A 68 -3.47 3.56 -20.00
CA LEU A 68 -3.57 4.29 -21.28
C LEU A 68 -2.38 4.06 -22.19
N GLU A 69 -1.18 4.00 -21.63
CA GLU A 69 0.07 3.72 -22.36
C GLU A 69 0.07 2.31 -22.95
N TRP A 70 -0.41 1.31 -22.20
CA TRP A 70 -0.32 -0.09 -22.60
C TRP A 70 -1.59 -0.65 -23.25
N PHE A 71 -2.68 0.12 -23.31
CA PHE A 71 -3.99 -0.32 -23.78
C PHE A 71 -3.93 -1.01 -25.15
N GLU A 72 -3.30 -0.37 -26.14
CA GLU A 72 -3.22 -0.88 -27.51
C GLU A 72 -2.37 -2.15 -27.63
N SER A 73 -1.26 -2.23 -26.88
CA SER A 73 -0.41 -3.42 -26.84
C SER A 73 -1.13 -4.59 -26.17
N ILE A 74 -1.83 -4.34 -25.06
CA ILE A 74 -2.63 -5.35 -24.36
C ILE A 74 -3.76 -5.86 -25.26
N ARG A 75 -4.54 -4.94 -25.85
CA ARG A 75 -5.67 -5.28 -26.74
C ARG A 75 -5.23 -6.11 -27.95
N ALA A 76 -4.06 -5.80 -28.51
CA ALA A 76 -3.52 -6.50 -29.68
C ALA A 76 -2.70 -7.76 -29.33
N HIS A 77 -2.58 -8.12 -28.04
CA HIS A 77 -1.68 -9.18 -27.56
C HIS A 77 -0.23 -9.01 -28.05
N ARG A 78 0.26 -7.76 -28.08
CA ARG A 78 1.62 -7.39 -28.49
C ARG A 78 2.43 -6.93 -27.29
N TYR A 79 2.71 -7.85 -26.38
CA TYR A 79 3.55 -7.60 -25.21
C TYR A 79 4.39 -8.84 -24.89
N GLN A 80 5.48 -8.63 -24.17
CA GLN A 80 6.25 -9.70 -23.56
C GLN A 80 5.94 -9.71 -22.06
N VAL A 81 6.11 -10.88 -21.45
CA VAL A 81 5.86 -11.04 -20.02
C VAL A 81 7.11 -11.50 -19.30
N THR A 82 7.23 -11.13 -18.03
CA THR A 82 8.24 -11.63 -17.10
C THR A 82 7.55 -12.40 -15.98
N GLN A 83 8.03 -13.60 -15.66
CA GLN A 83 7.51 -14.34 -14.52
C GLN A 83 7.98 -13.67 -13.23
N PRO A 84 7.10 -13.38 -12.26
CA PRO A 84 7.53 -12.80 -11.01
C PRO A 84 8.30 -13.82 -10.16
N GLU A 85 9.24 -13.29 -9.39
CA GLU A 85 9.87 -14.04 -8.31
C GLU A 85 8.87 -14.29 -7.15
N PRO A 86 9.16 -15.23 -6.25
CA PRO A 86 8.38 -15.38 -5.01
C PRO A 86 8.40 -14.07 -4.20
N GLY A 87 7.23 -13.69 -3.67
CA GLY A 87 7.09 -12.52 -2.81
C GLY A 87 6.23 -12.80 -1.60
N ASN A 88 5.46 -11.82 -1.16
CA ASN A 88 4.60 -11.93 0.03
C ASN A 88 3.17 -11.50 -0.27
N LEU A 89 2.21 -12.15 0.40
CA LEU A 89 0.78 -11.92 0.25
C LEU A 89 0.21 -11.40 1.57
N ASN A 90 -0.51 -10.29 1.52
CA ASN A 90 -1.29 -9.77 2.64
C ASN A 90 -2.77 -9.95 2.36
N LEU A 91 -3.51 -10.46 3.33
CA LEU A 91 -4.94 -10.65 3.25
C LEU A 91 -5.68 -9.62 4.11
N LYS A 92 -6.99 -9.53 3.93
CA LYS A 92 -7.85 -8.66 4.75
C LYS A 92 -7.62 -8.84 6.26
N ARG A 93 -7.42 -10.09 6.71
CA ARG A 93 -7.16 -10.41 8.13
C ARG A 93 -5.87 -9.78 8.66
N ASP A 94 -4.87 -9.58 7.80
CA ASP A 94 -3.59 -9.00 8.18
C ASP A 94 -3.75 -7.49 8.35
N PHE A 95 -4.52 -6.85 7.46
CA PHE A 95 -4.94 -5.46 7.65
C PHE A 95 -5.79 -5.27 8.92
N ASP A 96 -6.74 -6.17 9.19
CA ASP A 96 -7.58 -6.09 10.38
C ASP A 96 -6.77 -6.18 11.69
N LYS A 97 -5.70 -6.97 11.71
CA LYS A 97 -4.75 -7.03 12.85
C LYS A 97 -3.99 -5.71 13.03
N LEU A 98 -3.50 -5.11 11.94
CA LEU A 98 -2.74 -3.86 12.00
C LEU A 98 -3.52 -2.71 12.63
N ARG A 99 -4.84 -2.69 12.44
CA ARG A 99 -5.75 -1.64 12.90
C ARG A 99 -5.81 -1.47 14.41
N HIS A 100 -5.61 -2.53 15.18
CA HIS A 100 -5.65 -2.46 16.64
C HIS A 100 -4.28 -2.06 17.18
N ILE A 101 -4.16 -0.87 17.75
CA ILE A 101 -2.95 -0.38 18.41
C ILE A 101 -2.97 -0.85 19.86
N ASP A 102 -1.99 -1.68 20.19
CA ASP A 102 -1.67 -2.00 21.57
C ASP A 102 -0.85 -0.86 22.17
N LEU A 103 -1.35 -0.23 23.23
CA LEU A 103 -0.71 0.90 23.89
C LEU A 103 0.56 0.50 24.66
N ASP A 104 0.73 -0.79 24.98
CA ASP A 104 1.91 -1.30 25.66
C ASP A 104 3.01 -1.78 24.70
N GLU A 105 2.70 -1.86 23.40
CA GLU A 105 3.64 -2.27 22.35
C GLU A 105 4.90 -1.41 22.38
N LYS A 106 6.07 -2.07 22.45
CA LYS A 106 7.37 -1.38 22.44
C LYS A 106 7.90 -1.27 21.02
N GLY A 107 8.34 -0.08 20.64
CA GLY A 107 8.92 0.21 19.34
C GLY A 107 9.51 1.62 19.30
N SER A 108 10.12 1.96 18.16
CA SER A 108 10.59 3.31 17.90
C SER A 108 9.44 4.24 17.52
N PHE A 109 9.63 5.55 17.70
CA PHE A 109 8.67 6.54 17.18
C PHE A 109 8.52 6.44 15.66
N ALA A 110 9.56 6.06 14.93
CA ALA A 110 9.47 5.83 13.48
C ALA A 110 8.49 4.70 13.14
N GLN A 111 8.51 3.59 13.88
CA GLN A 111 7.55 2.50 13.71
C GLN A 111 6.12 2.93 14.02
N LEU A 112 5.92 3.69 15.11
CA LEU A 112 4.60 4.24 15.45
C LEU A 112 4.08 5.19 14.36
N ILE A 113 4.90 6.14 13.90
CA ILE A 113 4.54 7.09 12.84
C ILE A 113 4.21 6.33 11.55
N ASN A 114 5.03 5.34 11.16
CA ASN A 114 4.76 4.50 10.00
C ASN A 114 3.43 3.74 10.14
N ARG A 115 3.14 3.16 11.30
CA ARG A 115 1.87 2.47 11.54
C ARG A 115 0.67 3.42 11.44
N LEU A 116 0.75 4.59 12.05
CA LEU A 116 -0.32 5.59 12.03
C LEU A 116 -0.55 6.15 10.62
N ARG A 117 0.51 6.48 9.87
CA ARG A 117 0.37 7.01 8.51
C ARG A 117 -0.06 5.92 7.51
N ALA A 118 0.35 4.67 7.70
CA ALA A 118 -0.15 3.52 6.94
C ALA A 118 -1.66 3.33 7.11
N LEU A 119 -2.18 3.56 8.32
CA LEU A 119 -3.61 3.41 8.62
C LEU A 119 -4.41 4.69 8.36
N THR A 120 -3.77 5.81 8.02
CA THR A 120 -4.45 7.05 7.69
C THR A 120 -4.81 7.08 6.20
N HIS A 121 -6.11 7.13 5.89
CA HIS A 121 -6.63 7.21 4.53
C HIS A 121 -7.92 8.05 4.53
N GLY A 122 -7.84 9.31 4.11
CA GLY A 122 -8.99 10.21 4.10
C GLY A 122 -9.73 10.27 5.44
N SER A 123 -11.03 9.95 5.41
CA SER A 123 -11.91 9.91 6.59
C SER A 123 -12.09 8.51 7.19
N PHE A 124 -11.40 7.47 6.67
CA PHE A 124 -11.55 6.11 7.16
C PHE A 124 -11.06 5.97 8.60
N LYS A 125 -11.92 5.38 9.44
CA LYS A 125 -11.66 5.07 10.84
C LYS A 125 -10.95 3.71 10.96
N ASN A 126 -9.69 3.68 10.55
CA ASN A 126 -8.90 2.44 10.47
C ASN A 126 -8.26 2.09 11.82
N ALA A 127 -7.27 2.88 12.26
CA ALA A 127 -6.53 2.63 13.48
C ALA A 127 -7.35 2.95 14.72
N TYR A 128 -7.27 2.09 15.74
CA TYR A 128 -7.95 2.30 17.01
C TYR A 128 -7.21 1.63 18.16
N PHE A 129 -7.48 2.10 19.39
CA PHE A 129 -7.12 1.45 20.64
C PHE A 129 -8.32 1.45 21.59
N PHE A 130 -8.21 0.76 22.72
CA PHE A 130 -9.15 0.84 23.83
C PHE A 130 -8.49 1.59 25.01
N ASP A 131 -9.18 2.58 25.57
CA ASP A 131 -8.73 3.25 26.79
C ASP A 131 -8.97 2.38 28.05
N PRO A 132 -8.49 2.78 29.24
CA PRO A 132 -8.67 1.99 30.47
C PRO A 132 -10.14 1.73 30.85
N GLU A 133 -11.06 2.59 30.40
CA GLU A 133 -12.50 2.45 30.61
C GLU A 133 -13.18 1.54 29.57
N GLY A 134 -12.43 1.08 28.55
CA GLY A 134 -12.92 0.20 27.49
C GLY A 134 -13.57 0.94 26.31
N ASN A 135 -13.41 2.27 26.21
CA ASN A 135 -13.90 3.02 25.06
C ASN A 135 -12.99 2.80 23.85
N LYS A 136 -13.60 2.60 22.68
CA LYS A 136 -12.89 2.48 21.41
C LYS A 136 -12.55 3.87 20.86
N VAL A 137 -11.27 4.19 20.82
CA VAL A 137 -10.76 5.48 20.33
C VAL A 137 -10.10 5.27 18.97
N PHE A 138 -10.56 6.00 17.96
CA PHE A 138 -9.94 6.00 16.63
C PHE A 138 -8.83 7.04 16.55
N VAL A 139 -7.75 6.70 15.84
CA VAL A 139 -6.61 7.60 15.64
C VAL A 139 -6.24 7.70 14.18
N ARG A 140 -5.78 8.88 13.79
CA ARG A 140 -5.20 9.21 12.48
C ARG A 140 -4.14 10.27 12.70
N ILE A 141 -3.19 10.38 11.78
CA ILE A 141 -2.12 11.39 11.86
C ILE A 141 -2.17 12.31 10.64
N GLN A 142 -1.75 13.56 10.84
CA GLN A 142 -1.50 14.52 9.77
C GLN A 142 0.00 14.78 9.71
N LEU A 143 0.57 14.67 8.52
CA LEU A 143 1.99 14.90 8.24
C LEU A 143 2.07 15.98 7.17
N GLU A 144 2.85 17.02 7.44
CA GLU A 144 3.05 18.13 6.53
C GLU A 144 4.54 18.34 6.35
N ARG A 145 4.98 18.40 5.10
CA ARG A 145 6.35 18.76 4.76
C ARG A 145 6.47 20.28 4.74
N ASP A 146 7.42 20.81 5.50
CA ASP A 146 7.78 22.23 5.40
C ASP A 146 8.20 22.57 3.96
N SER A 147 7.50 23.51 3.33
CA SER A 147 7.79 23.99 1.98
C SER A 147 8.86 25.08 1.95
N GLY A 148 9.32 25.58 3.10
CA GLY A 148 10.39 26.57 3.20
C GLY A 148 10.08 27.91 2.53
N LEU A 149 8.79 28.30 2.46
CA LEU A 149 8.34 29.60 1.95
C LEU A 149 8.20 30.62 3.09
#